data_AF-A0A317JC37-F1
#
_entry.id   AF-A0A317JC37-F1
#
_cell.length_a   1.000
_cell.length_b   1.000
_cell.length_c   1.000
_cell.angle_alpha   90.00
_cell.angle_beta   90.00
_cell.angle_gamma   90.00
#
_symmetry.space_group_name_H-M   'P 1'
#
loop_
_entity.id
_entity.type
_entity.pdbx_description
1 polymer ?
#
loop_
_entity_poly.entity_id
_entity_poly.type
_entity_poly.pdbx_seq_one_letter_code
_entity_poly.pdbx_strand_id
1 'polypeptide(L)'
;MKVIHLPDIDYVSIEFRDVPEAKSYLENGIIVREDKKGNIIGIDILDSSKLFGDKGILTMKEACRLLGISEATMRRKIKQGKIKFTKPNGKDYRFKKSDILKFGA
;
A
#
# COMPACT_ATOMS: atom_id res chain seq x y z
N MET A 1 14.13 12.87 -12.02
CA MET A 1 13.22 11.79 -11.58
C MET A 1 12.06 11.73 -12.54
N LYS A 2 11.78 10.55 -13.09
CA LYS A 2 10.70 10.29 -14.04
C LYS A 2 9.89 9.11 -13.54
N VAL A 3 8.57 9.20 -13.61
CA VAL A 3 7.66 8.12 -13.25
C VAL A 3 6.95 7.68 -14.51
N ILE A 4 6.97 6.38 -14.78
CA ILE A 4 6.33 5.73 -15.92
C ILE A 4 5.27 4.78 -15.35
N HIS A 5 4.02 4.99 -15.70
CA HIS A 5 2.91 4.13 -15.29
C HIS A 5 2.25 3.57 -16.54
N LEU A 6 2.30 2.24 -16.67
CA LEU A 6 1.72 1.49 -17.78
C LEU A 6 0.59 0.61 -17.20
N PRO A 7 -0.65 1.14 -17.13
CA PRO A 7 -1.75 0.43 -16.48
C PRO A 7 -2.15 -0.86 -17.20
N ASP A 8 -1.97 -0.92 -18.53
CA ASP A 8 -2.35 -2.08 -19.34
C ASP A 8 -1.59 -3.37 -18.99
N ILE A 9 -0.40 -3.21 -18.41
CA ILE A 9 0.47 -4.31 -17.97
C ILE A 9 0.74 -4.25 -16.45
N ASP A 10 -0.06 -3.47 -15.73
CA ASP A 10 0.04 -3.29 -14.28
C ASP A 10 1.46 -2.99 -13.77
N TYR A 11 2.11 -2.00 -14.40
CA TYR A 11 3.53 -1.71 -14.20
C TYR A 11 3.77 -0.26 -13.83
N VAL A 12 4.62 -0.04 -12.83
CA VAL A 12 5.14 1.29 -12.47
C VAL A 12 6.66 1.24 -12.43
N SER A 13 7.30 2.17 -13.14
CA SER A 13 8.73 2.41 -13.04
C SER A 13 9.00 3.81 -12.52
N ILE A 14 9.96 3.92 -11.61
CA ILE A 14 10.47 5.17 -11.08
C ILE A 14 11.95 5.24 -11.40
N GLU A 15 12.32 6.18 -12.27
CA GLU A 15 13.69 6.47 -12.65
C GLU A 15 14.22 7.64 -11.83
N PHE A 16 15.28 7.43 -11.06
CA PHE A 16 15.93 8.47 -10.28
C PHE A 16 17.02 9.18 -11.06
N ARG A 17 17.81 8.41 -11.83
CA ARG A 17 18.98 8.90 -12.57
C ARG A 17 19.03 8.24 -13.95
N ASP A 18 19.43 9.02 -14.95
CA ASP A 18 19.65 8.54 -16.31
C ASP A 18 21.11 8.07 -16.46
N VAL A 19 21.38 6.86 -16.00
CA VAL A 19 22.70 6.22 -16.06
C VAL A 19 22.53 4.73 -16.39
N PRO A 20 23.53 4.08 -16.99
CA PRO A 20 23.44 2.66 -17.34
C PRO A 20 23.23 1.77 -16.11
N GLU A 21 22.27 0.87 -16.22
CA GLU A 21 22.08 -0.23 -15.27
C GLU A 21 23.27 -1.19 -15.31
N ALA A 22 23.77 -1.55 -14.13
CA ALA A 22 24.79 -2.58 -13.97
C ALA A 22 24.23 -3.86 -13.37
N LYS A 23 23.28 -3.72 -12.44
CA LYS A 23 22.68 -4.84 -11.72
C LYS A 23 21.23 -4.51 -11.38
N SER A 24 20.39 -5.53 -11.36
CA SER A 24 19.07 -5.46 -10.76
C SER A 24 18.79 -6.68 -9.87
N TYR A 25 17.93 -6.50 -8.89
CA TYR A 25 17.49 -7.57 -8.00
C TYR A 25 16.04 -7.37 -7.55
N LEU A 26 15.35 -8.49 -7.30
CA LEU A 26 13.98 -8.49 -6.79
C LEU A 26 13.99 -8.53 -5.26
N GLU A 27 13.41 -7.52 -4.63
CA GLU A 27 13.23 -7.44 -3.19
C GLU A 27 11.79 -7.04 -2.87
N ASN A 28 11.08 -7.86 -2.09
CA ASN A 28 9.70 -7.59 -1.66
C ASN A 28 8.71 -7.26 -2.80
N GLY A 29 8.87 -7.89 -3.98
CA GLY A 29 8.02 -7.65 -5.15
C GLY A 29 8.40 -6.40 -5.96
N ILE A 30 9.54 -5.80 -5.63
CA ILE A 30 10.06 -4.59 -6.26
C ILE A 30 11.42 -4.92 -6.89
N ILE A 31 11.61 -4.60 -8.16
CA ILE A 31 12.91 -4.71 -8.83
C ILE A 31 13.67 -3.43 -8.55
N VAL A 32 14.80 -3.54 -7.87
CA VAL A 32 15.72 -2.43 -7.62
C VAL A 32 16.83 -2.47 -8.67
N ARG A 33 17.05 -1.35 -9.36
CA ARG A 33 18.10 -1.19 -10.37
C ARG A 33 19.24 -0.33 -9.81
N GLU A 34 20.47 -0.80 -9.99
CA GLU A 34 21.69 -0.17 -9.48
C GLU A 34 22.71 0.11 -10.59
N ASP A 35 23.52 1.17 -10.38
CA ASP A 35 24.72 1.41 -11.17
C ASP A 35 25.90 0.53 -10.72
N LYS A 36 27.04 0.62 -11.44
CA LYS A 36 28.26 -0.13 -11.12
C LYS A 36 28.83 0.18 -9.73
N LYS A 37 28.44 1.30 -9.12
CA LYS A 37 28.90 1.74 -7.79
C LYS A 37 27.93 1.31 -6.68
N GLY A 38 26.83 0.63 -7.02
CA GLY A 38 25.79 0.22 -6.07
C GLY A 38 24.82 1.35 -5.70
N ASN A 39 24.76 2.45 -6.47
CA ASN A 39 23.73 3.45 -6.25
C ASN A 39 22.43 3.01 -6.90
N ILE A 40 21.30 3.21 -6.21
CA ILE A 40 19.98 3.01 -6.79
C ILE A 40 19.73 4.06 -7.89
N ILE A 41 19.40 3.58 -9.09
CA ILE A 41 19.14 4.41 -10.28
C ILE A 41 17.67 4.37 -10.68
N GLY A 42 16.97 3.29 -10.33
CA GLY A 42 15.55 3.15 -10.60
C GLY A 42 14.94 1.99 -9.84
N ILE A 43 13.61 1.98 -9.81
CA ILE A 43 12.79 0.95 -9.20
C ILE A 43 11.66 0.58 -10.15
N ASP A 44 11.44 -0.71 -10.36
CA ASP A 44 10.31 -1.21 -11.12
C ASP A 44 9.39 -2.05 -10.24
N ILE A 45 8.11 -1.77 -10.33
CA ILE A 45 7.05 -2.41 -9.57
C ILE A 45 6.20 -3.22 -10.55
N LEU A 46 6.31 -4.54 -10.42
CA LEU A 46 5.44 -5.50 -11.09
C LEU A 46 4.18 -5.71 -10.26
N ASP A 47 3.06 -5.99 -10.91
CA ASP A 47 1.75 -6.06 -10.26
C ASP A 47 1.47 -4.82 -9.40
N SER A 48 1.64 -3.64 -9.99
CA SER A 48 1.48 -2.36 -9.29
C SER A 48 0.13 -2.27 -8.58
N SER A 49 -0.91 -2.88 -9.11
CA SER A 49 -2.25 -2.96 -8.53
C SER A 49 -2.31 -3.93 -7.36
N LYS A 50 -1.40 -4.86 -7.16
CA LYS A 50 -1.27 -5.58 -5.88
C LYS A 50 -0.55 -4.72 -4.85
N LEU A 51 0.53 -4.06 -5.24
CA LEU A 51 1.29 -3.19 -4.33
C LEU A 51 0.50 -1.94 -3.90
N PHE A 52 -0.34 -1.39 -4.78
CA PHE A 52 -1.22 -0.25 -4.52
C PHE A 52 -2.66 -0.65 -4.18
N GLY A 53 -3.15 -1.78 -4.69
CA GLY A 53 -4.55 -2.23 -4.53
C GLY A 53 -4.77 -3.22 -3.39
N ASP A 54 -3.76 -3.94 -2.89
CA ASP A 54 -3.90 -4.71 -1.65
C ASP A 54 -3.60 -3.86 -0.42
N LYS A 55 -4.61 -3.06 -0.08
CA LYS A 55 -5.41 -3.29 1.13
C LYS A 55 -6.61 -2.35 1.08
N GLY A 56 -7.47 -2.57 0.09
CA GLY A 56 -8.85 -2.09 0.17
C GLY A 56 -9.56 -2.56 1.44
N ILE A 57 -9.04 -3.61 2.10
CA ILE A 57 -9.50 -4.14 3.37
C ILE A 57 -8.39 -4.04 4.43
N LEU A 58 -8.67 -3.33 5.51
CA LEU A 58 -7.81 -3.14 6.67
C LEU A 58 -8.25 -4.06 7.80
N THR A 59 -7.28 -4.54 8.58
CA THR A 59 -7.51 -5.10 9.91
C THR A 59 -7.88 -4.00 10.92
N MET A 60 -8.37 -4.39 12.10
CA MET A 60 -8.57 -3.48 13.24
C MET A 60 -7.32 -2.65 13.54
N LYS A 61 -6.15 -3.30 13.60
CA LYS A 61 -4.89 -2.65 13.95
C LYS A 61 -4.46 -1.63 12.89
N GLU A 62 -4.60 -1.98 11.61
CA GLU A 62 -4.28 -1.07 10.49
C GLU A 62 -5.24 0.11 10.42
N ALA A 63 -6.55 -0.11 10.64
CA ALA A 63 -7.54 0.96 10.67
C ALA A 63 -7.32 1.92 11.86
N CYS A 64 -6.96 1.39 13.04
CA CYS A 64 -6.63 2.20 14.21
C CYS A 64 -5.39 3.06 13.97
N ARG A 65 -4.34 2.49 13.35
CA ARG A 65 -3.13 3.22 12.98
C ARG A 65 -3.42 4.35 12.00
N LEU A 66 -4.28 4.11 11.01
CA LEU A 66 -4.66 5.13 10.03
C LEU A 66 -5.48 6.28 10.63
N LEU A 67 -6.35 6.00 11.59
CA LEU A 67 -7.17 7.02 12.26
C LEU A 67 -6.48 7.68 13.45
N GLY A 68 -5.31 7.19 13.88
CA GLY A 68 -4.62 7.69 15.08
C GLY A 68 -5.39 7.44 16.38
N ILE A 69 -6.26 6.43 16.44
CA ILE A 69 -7.10 6.13 17.61
C ILE A 69 -6.78 4.77 18.23
N SER A 70 -7.07 4.62 19.52
CA SER A 70 -6.98 3.33 20.21
C SER A 70 -8.04 2.33 19.74
N GLU A 71 -7.76 1.03 19.86
CA GLU A 71 -8.73 -0.02 19.54
C GLU A 71 -10.03 0.12 20.36
N ALA A 72 -9.94 0.56 21.62
CA ALA A 72 -11.10 0.83 22.46
C ALA A 72 -12.00 1.92 21.84
N THR A 73 -11.38 2.99 21.33
CA THR A 73 -12.09 4.07 20.64
C THR A 73 -12.71 3.61 19.33
N MET A 74 -11.97 2.77 18.58
CA MET A 74 -12.45 2.17 17.33
C MET A 74 -13.67 1.27 17.58
N ARG A 75 -13.61 0.37 18.57
CA ARG A 75 -14.75 -0.49 18.99
C ARG A 75 -15.96 0.33 19.44
N ARG A 76 -15.74 1.44 20.17
CA ARG A 76 -16.81 2.36 20.56
C ARG A 76 -17.49 2.99 19.34
N LYS A 77 -16.72 3.49 18.37
CA LYS A 77 -17.26 4.07 17.12
C LYS A 77 -18.01 3.04 16.27
N ILE A 78 -17.54 1.79 16.24
CA ILE A 78 -18.25 0.67 15.60
C ILE A 78 -19.59 0.42 16.29
N LYS A 79 -19.63 0.36 17.63
CA LYS A 79 -20.87 0.18 18.40
C LYS A 79 -21.87 1.33 18.18
N GLN A 80 -21.38 2.54 17.96
CA GLN A 80 -22.18 3.72 17.61
C GLN A 80 -22.66 3.73 16.14
N GLY A 81 -22.32 2.72 15.33
CA GLY A 81 -22.68 2.66 13.92
C GLY A 81 -21.92 3.65 13.02
N LYS A 82 -20.89 4.32 13.56
CA LYS A 82 -20.13 5.34 12.83
C LYS A 82 -19.14 4.74 11.84
N ILE A 83 -18.66 3.52 12.07
CA ILE A 83 -17.67 2.88 11.18
C ILE A 83 -18.26 1.58 10.63
N LYS A 84 -18.31 1.46 9.31
CA LYS A 84 -18.72 0.24 8.61
C LYS A 84 -17.63 -0.82 8.73
N PHE A 85 -18.05 -2.06 9.01
CA PHE A 85 -17.16 -3.20 9.10
C PHE A 85 -17.80 -4.42 8.43
N THR A 86 -16.98 -5.38 8.06
CA THR A 86 -17.38 -6.70 7.57
C THR A 86 -16.70 -7.75 8.42
N LYS A 87 -17.39 -8.88 8.68
CA LYS A 87 -16.84 -10.04 9.39
C LYS A 87 -16.90 -11.27 8.47
N PRO A 88 -15.98 -11.41 7.50
CA PRO A 88 -16.05 -12.49 6.52
C PRO A 88 -16.00 -13.89 7.16
N ASN A 89 -15.30 -14.05 8.29
CA ASN A 89 -15.21 -15.32 9.03
C ASN A 89 -16.02 -15.29 10.35
N GLY A 90 -16.93 -14.34 10.54
CA GLY A 90 -17.70 -14.15 11.78
C GLY A 90 -16.90 -13.67 13.01
N LYS A 91 -15.57 -13.75 12.98
CA LYS A 91 -14.67 -13.39 14.10
C LYS A 91 -13.93 -12.07 13.88
N ASP A 92 -13.21 -11.94 12.77
CA ASP A 92 -12.31 -10.81 12.55
C ASP A 92 -12.99 -9.62 11.90
N TYR A 93 -12.72 -8.42 12.44
CA TYR A 93 -13.15 -7.17 11.82
C TYR A 93 -12.29 -6.84 10.61
N ARG A 94 -12.96 -6.57 9.50
CA ARG A 94 -12.39 -6.11 8.24
C ARG A 94 -13.03 -4.79 7.85
N PHE A 95 -12.22 -3.80 7.49
CA PHE A 95 -12.69 -2.44 7.20
C PHE A 95 -12.30 -2.05 5.79
N LYS A 96 -13.23 -1.49 5.02
CA LYS A 96 -12.85 -0.93 3.73
C LYS A 96 -12.01 0.32 3.95
N LYS A 97 -10.81 0.39 3.37
CA LYS A 97 -9.89 1.54 3.47
C LYS A 97 -10.57 2.83 3.01
N SER A 98 -11.37 2.76 1.95
CA SER A 98 -12.19 3.87 1.44
C SER A 98 -13.19 4.40 2.47
N ASP A 99 -13.76 3.52 3.29
CA ASP A 99 -14.72 3.92 4.33
C ASP A 99 -13.99 4.53 5.53
N ILE A 100 -12.81 4.01 5.89
CA ILE A 100 -11.99 4.55 6.98
C ILE A 100 -11.45 5.94 6.66
N LEU A 101 -10.99 6.17 5.42
CA LEU A 101 -10.47 7.47 4.97
C LEU A 101 -11.51 8.59 5.09
N LYS A 102 -12.81 8.30 4.95
CA LYS A 102 -13.89 9.28 5.13
C LYS A 102 -14.02 9.81 6.57
N PHE A 103 -13.42 9.14 7.55
CA PHE A 103 -13.46 9.55 8.96
C PHE A 103 -12.17 10.20 9.45
N GLY A 104 -11.11 10.22 8.63
CA GLY A 104 -9.88 10.94 8.91
C GLY A 104 -9.98 12.37 8.38
N ALA A 105 -10.60 13.26 9.16
CA ALA A 105 -10.54 14.71 9.00
C ALA A 105 -10.48 15.33 10.40
#